data_AF-A0A969SWJ2-F1
#
_entry.id   AF-A0A969SWJ2-F1
#
_cell.length_a   1.000
_cell.length_b   1.000
_cell.length_c   1.000
_cell.angle_alpha   90.00
_cell.angle_beta   90.00
_cell.angle_gamma   90.00
#
_symmetry.space_group_name_H-M   'P 1'
#
loop_
_entity.id
_entity.type
_entity.pdbx_description
1 polymer ?
#
loop_
_entity_poly.entity_id
_entity_poly.type
_entity_poly.pdbx_seq_one_letter_code
_entity_poly.pdbx_strand_id
1 'polypeptide(L)'
;MASVFCAVASFSSLQGLITWLALVPSILALKGRGKIKVIRLAFWLFLLVISGLIYSIDYQPEPEAMNLTDQNPTIFASIQFFLNMIAAPISGNITWSWMVGLVILVAFLTAVLLNLFKFHQINQQVSSFQSLAPWISLGLFSLLYCGLTTLGRFQLGAVYAIETSRYTTHSLFLIIATLQLFLVLIYAESWQQQLQKQQLQEQQHLPWLSTRFKFRIYGLVLGLLIGLILARSRDSLHYVNTFYNPIQTTGKTCVDLIHYLENSTFLLSQKIVVYSEFILNPGGSELGFSG
;
A
#
# COMPACT_ATOMS: atom_id res chain seq x y z
N MET A 1 4.40 21.47 3.42
CA MET A 1 3.28 20.63 3.92
C MET A 1 3.61 19.15 3.79
N ALA A 2 3.90 18.61 2.60
CA ALA A 2 4.30 17.21 2.44
C ALA A 2 5.48 16.79 3.37
N SER A 3 6.50 17.64 3.51
CA SER A 3 7.64 17.39 4.42
C SER A 3 7.24 17.22 5.88
N VAL A 4 6.20 17.92 6.36
CA VAL A 4 5.73 17.83 7.75
C VAL A 4 5.05 16.49 7.99
N PHE A 5 4.17 16.07 7.07
CA PHE A 5 3.52 14.76 7.16
C PHE A 5 4.52 13.61 7.04
N CYS A 6 5.52 13.73 6.14
CA CYS A 6 6.59 12.75 6.04
C CYS A 6 7.44 12.69 7.33
N ALA A 7 7.77 13.83 7.93
CA ALA A 7 8.50 13.87 9.19
C ALA A 7 7.71 13.19 10.32
N VAL A 8 6.44 13.57 10.52
CA VAL A 8 5.56 12.94 11.53
C VAL A 8 5.46 11.44 11.30
N ALA A 9 5.21 11.01 10.06
CA ALA A 9 5.11 9.59 9.72
C ALA A 9 6.42 8.83 9.95
N SER A 10 7.58 9.48 9.75
CA SER A 10 8.91 8.86 9.93
C SER A 10 9.17 8.50 11.39
N PHE A 11 8.67 9.31 12.33
CA PHE A 11 8.77 9.01 13.77
C PHE A 11 7.74 7.97 14.23
N SER A 12 6.62 7.80 13.51
CA SER A 12 5.63 6.77 13.84
C SER A 12 5.98 5.39 13.28
N SER A 13 6.66 5.32 12.13
CA SER A 13 7.01 4.04 11.50
C SER A 13 8.12 4.18 10.47
N LEU A 14 8.89 3.10 10.26
CA LEU A 14 9.88 3.00 9.17
C LEU A 14 9.27 3.30 7.79
N GLN A 15 7.97 3.06 7.61
CA GLN A 15 7.24 3.39 6.39
C GLN A 15 7.29 4.89 6.05
N GLY A 16 7.36 5.76 7.06
CA GLY A 16 7.49 7.19 6.87
C GLY A 16 8.81 7.57 6.20
N LEU A 17 9.92 6.88 6.51
CA LEU A 17 11.21 7.13 5.86
C LEU A 17 11.15 6.81 4.35
N ILE A 18 10.39 5.79 3.98
CA ILE A 18 10.17 5.38 2.59
C ILE A 18 9.44 6.47 1.80
N THR A 19 8.49 7.18 2.42
CA THR A 19 7.71 8.22 1.74
C THR A 19 8.60 9.34 1.18
N TRP A 20 9.72 9.65 1.84
CA TRP A 20 10.69 10.64 1.35
C TRP A 20 11.28 10.25 0.00
N LEU A 21 11.70 8.99 -0.16
CA LEU A 21 12.23 8.48 -1.42
C LEU A 21 11.14 8.35 -2.48
N ALA A 22 9.95 7.90 -2.07
CA ALA A 22 8.84 7.69 -2.98
C ALA A 22 8.33 8.99 -3.63
N LEU A 23 8.39 10.12 -2.91
CA LEU A 23 7.90 11.42 -3.40
C LEU A 23 8.86 12.17 -4.33
N VAL A 24 10.06 11.64 -4.58
CA VAL A 24 11.05 12.26 -5.48
C VAL A 24 10.47 12.61 -6.85
N PRO A 25 9.73 11.72 -7.56
CA PRO A 25 9.15 12.07 -8.86
C PRO A 25 8.19 13.27 -8.77
N SER A 26 7.35 13.33 -7.73
CA SER A 26 6.41 14.43 -7.50
C SER A 26 7.12 15.78 -7.27
N ILE A 27 8.24 15.77 -6.55
CA ILE A 27 9.02 16.98 -6.28
C ILE A 27 9.69 17.50 -7.54
N LEU A 28 10.23 16.59 -8.36
CA LEU A 28 10.83 16.93 -9.66
C LEU A 28 9.82 17.49 -10.66
N ALA A 29 8.55 17.11 -10.52
CA ALA A 29 7.47 17.55 -11.39
C ALA A 29 7.01 18.99 -11.13
N LEU A 30 7.28 19.54 -9.95
CA LEU A 30 6.90 20.92 -9.63
C LEU A 30 7.53 21.93 -10.61
N LYS A 31 6.78 22.98 -10.97
CA LYS A 31 7.26 24.05 -11.86
C LYS A 31 8.47 24.75 -11.22
N GLY A 32 9.48 25.02 -12.04
CA GLY A 32 10.68 25.76 -11.61
C GLY A 32 11.84 25.66 -12.59
N ARG A 33 12.77 26.63 -12.51
CA ARG A 33 14.06 26.59 -13.23
C ARG A 33 14.91 25.41 -12.75
N GLY A 34 15.72 24.82 -13.63
CA GLY A 34 16.53 23.64 -13.34
C GLY A 34 17.38 23.74 -12.06
N LYS A 35 18.06 24.88 -11.85
CA LYS A 35 18.83 25.14 -10.62
C LYS A 35 17.98 25.07 -9.35
N ILE A 36 16.76 25.62 -9.39
CA ILE A 36 15.83 25.60 -8.25
C ILE A 36 15.33 24.17 -7.99
N LYS A 37 15.14 23.36 -9.04
CA LYS A 37 14.76 21.95 -8.89
C LYS A 37 15.85 21.14 -8.18
N VAL A 38 17.11 21.35 -8.55
CA VAL A 38 18.26 20.67 -7.92
C VAL A 38 18.37 21.07 -6.45
N ILE A 39 18.31 22.37 -6.13
CA ILE A 39 18.35 22.85 -4.74
C ILE A 39 17.20 22.25 -3.91
N ARG A 40 15.99 22.20 -4.47
CA ARG A 40 14.82 21.61 -3.81
C ARG A 40 14.99 20.12 -3.54
N LEU A 41 15.52 19.37 -4.51
CA LEU A 41 15.80 17.95 -4.35
C LEU A 41 16.89 17.73 -3.30
N ALA A 42 17.97 18.52 -3.34
CA ALA A 42 19.05 18.45 -2.36
C ALA A 42 18.54 18.72 -0.94
N PHE A 43 17.73 19.76 -0.77
CA PHE A 43 17.08 20.07 0.52
C PHE A 43 16.15 18.94 0.98
N TRP A 44 15.40 18.32 0.07
CA TRP A 44 14.54 17.18 0.39
C TRP A 44 15.32 15.95 0.86
N LEU A 45 16.41 15.62 0.17
CA LEU A 45 17.30 14.52 0.55
C LEU A 45 18.04 14.81 1.86
N PHE A 46 18.42 16.06 2.09
CA PHE A 46 19.01 16.48 3.36
C PHE A 46 18.05 16.25 4.54
N LEU A 47 16.77 16.61 4.38
CA LEU A 47 15.74 16.33 5.40
C LEU A 47 15.51 14.83 5.63
N LEU A 48 15.57 14.01 4.57
CA LEU A 48 15.53 12.56 4.69
C LEU A 48 16.71 12.05 5.54
N VAL A 49 17.92 12.52 5.28
CA VAL A 49 19.13 12.12 6.04
C VAL A 49 18.99 12.52 7.50
N ILE A 50 18.59 13.75 7.79
CA ILE A 50 18.35 14.20 9.18
C ILE A 50 17.29 13.32 9.85
N SER A 51 16.16 13.07 9.19
CA SER A 51 15.09 12.25 9.75
C SER A 51 15.57 10.83 10.04
N GLY A 52 16.37 10.25 9.15
CA GLY A 52 16.98 8.94 9.34
C GLY A 52 17.98 8.91 10.49
N LEU A 53 18.81 9.96 10.64
CA LEU A 53 19.74 10.08 11.77
C LEU A 53 18.99 10.18 13.10
N ILE A 54 17.96 11.01 13.19
CA ILE A 54 17.17 11.13 14.43
C ILE A 54 16.46 9.80 14.73
N TYR A 55 15.89 9.14 13.71
CA TYR A 55 15.26 7.83 13.88
C TYR A 55 16.24 6.76 14.40
N SER A 56 17.53 6.87 14.06
CA SER A 56 18.55 5.92 14.52
C SER A 56 18.97 6.13 15.98
N ILE A 57 18.70 7.30 16.58
CA ILE A 57 18.95 7.57 17.99
C ILE A 57 17.95 6.72 18.80
N ASP A 58 18.47 5.89 19.69
CA ASP A 58 17.70 4.95 20.53
C ASP A 58 16.92 3.88 19.74
N TYR A 59 17.28 3.62 18.48
CA TYR A 59 16.75 2.47 17.77
C TYR A 59 17.21 1.18 18.45
N GLN A 60 16.31 0.58 19.23
CA GLN A 60 16.51 -0.75 19.79
C GLN A 60 16.07 -1.77 18.73
N PRO A 61 16.99 -2.53 18.12
CA PRO A 61 16.58 -3.64 17.29
C PRO A 61 15.79 -4.62 18.15
N GLU A 62 14.62 -5.03 17.66
CA GLU A 62 13.81 -6.03 18.31
C GLU A 62 14.67 -7.29 18.54
N PRO A 63 14.76 -7.82 19.78
CA PRO A 63 15.77 -8.83 20.18
C PRO A 63 15.62 -10.22 19.54
N GLU A 64 14.88 -10.35 18.44
CA GLU A 64 14.76 -11.56 17.62
C GLU A 64 15.19 -11.32 16.16
N ALA A 65 16.06 -10.35 15.89
CA ALA A 65 16.72 -10.24 14.61
C ALA A 65 17.66 -11.45 14.42
N MET A 66 17.07 -12.57 13.99
CA MET A 66 17.72 -13.79 13.52
C MET A 66 19.01 -13.43 12.77
N ASN A 67 20.12 -13.98 13.25
CA ASN A 67 21.46 -13.85 12.67
C ASN A 67 21.38 -13.92 11.14
N LEU A 68 21.49 -12.75 10.48
CA LEU A 68 21.55 -12.61 9.02
C LEU A 68 22.80 -13.27 8.40
N THR A 69 23.61 -13.93 9.22
CA THR A 69 24.95 -14.44 8.89
C THR A 69 24.95 -15.95 8.60
N ASP A 70 23.97 -16.74 9.07
CA ASP A 70 24.06 -18.22 9.00
C ASP A 70 23.02 -18.92 8.12
N GLN A 71 21.93 -18.25 7.74
CA GLN A 71 20.98 -18.81 6.77
C GLN A 71 21.19 -18.14 5.44
N ASN A 72 21.93 -18.81 4.55
CA ASN A 72 22.12 -18.43 3.16
C ASN A 72 20.75 -18.06 2.57
N PRO A 73 20.40 -16.76 2.47
CA PRO A 73 19.07 -16.38 2.08
C PRO A 73 18.99 -16.67 0.60
N THR A 74 18.27 -17.72 0.23
CA THR A 74 18.11 -18.02 -1.19
C THR A 74 17.46 -16.79 -1.81
N ILE A 75 18.21 -16.09 -2.67
CA ILE A 75 17.77 -14.87 -3.37
C ILE A 75 16.40 -15.12 -4.01
N PHE A 76 16.18 -16.36 -4.46
CA PHE A 76 14.91 -16.86 -4.95
C PHE A 76 13.75 -16.73 -3.94
N ALA A 77 13.92 -17.13 -2.68
CA ALA A 77 12.87 -17.00 -1.66
C ALA A 77 12.53 -15.53 -1.38
N SER A 78 13.52 -14.63 -1.40
CA SER A 78 13.30 -13.19 -1.27
C SER A 78 12.50 -12.63 -2.45
N ILE A 79 12.86 -13.01 -3.68
CA ILE A 79 12.13 -12.62 -4.89
C ILE A 79 10.70 -13.16 -4.85
N GLN A 80 10.52 -14.43 -4.47
CA GLN A 80 9.21 -15.06 -4.39
C GLN A 80 8.33 -14.38 -3.33
N PHE A 81 8.88 -14.07 -2.16
CA PHE A 81 8.19 -13.31 -1.11
C PHE A 81 7.76 -11.93 -1.62
N PHE A 82 8.67 -11.19 -2.26
CA PHE A 82 8.39 -9.87 -2.81
C PHE A 82 7.27 -9.90 -3.86
N LEU A 83 7.34 -10.84 -4.80
CA LEU A 83 6.31 -10.99 -5.85
C LEU A 83 4.97 -11.43 -5.26
N ASN A 84 4.97 -12.35 -4.31
CA ASN A 84 3.76 -12.75 -3.59
C ASN A 84 3.12 -11.58 -2.84
N MET A 85 3.94 -10.73 -2.21
CA MET A 85 3.47 -9.53 -1.51
C MET A 85 2.81 -8.54 -2.47
N ILE A 86 3.39 -8.32 -3.66
CA ILE A 86 2.77 -7.50 -4.71
C ILE A 86 1.43 -8.10 -5.16
N ALA A 87 1.38 -9.42 -5.31
CA ALA A 87 0.20 -10.14 -5.77
C ALA A 87 -0.89 -10.28 -4.70
N ALA A 88 -0.58 -10.06 -3.42
CA ALA A 88 -1.48 -10.32 -2.29
C ALA A 88 -2.92 -9.76 -2.45
N PRO A 89 -3.16 -8.56 -3.04
CA PRO A 89 -4.52 -8.07 -3.22
C PRO A 89 -5.35 -8.81 -4.28
N ILE A 90 -4.68 -9.51 -5.21
CA ILE A 90 -5.31 -10.18 -6.36
C ILE A 90 -5.21 -11.70 -6.26
N SER A 91 -4.17 -12.20 -5.59
CA SER A 91 -3.89 -13.63 -5.49
C SER A 91 -4.28 -14.15 -4.12
N GLY A 92 -4.99 -15.27 -4.12
CA GLY A 92 -5.42 -16.03 -2.96
C GLY A 92 -5.05 -17.51 -3.12
N ASN A 93 -4.16 -17.80 -4.08
CA ASN A 93 -3.59 -19.13 -4.28
C ASN A 93 -2.07 -18.97 -4.39
N ILE A 94 -1.37 -19.50 -3.39
CA ILE A 94 0.07 -19.32 -3.15
C ILE A 94 0.91 -19.73 -4.37
N THR A 95 0.54 -20.81 -5.05
CA THR A 95 1.35 -21.42 -6.12
C THR A 95 1.53 -20.51 -7.34
N TRP A 96 0.50 -19.73 -7.68
CA TRP A 96 0.49 -18.84 -8.84
C TRP A 96 0.68 -17.36 -8.50
N SER A 97 0.76 -17.04 -7.21
CA SER A 97 0.81 -15.66 -6.72
C SER A 97 2.04 -14.90 -7.25
N TRP A 98 3.21 -15.54 -7.23
CA TRP A 98 4.45 -14.90 -7.68
C TRP A 98 4.42 -14.52 -9.17
N MET A 99 3.74 -15.32 -10.02
CA MET A 99 3.55 -15.01 -11.44
C MET A 99 2.64 -13.81 -11.64
N VAL A 100 1.54 -13.74 -10.88
CA VAL A 100 0.63 -12.57 -10.90
C VAL A 100 1.38 -11.32 -10.45
N GLY A 101 2.19 -11.42 -9.40
CA GLY A 101 3.04 -10.33 -8.91
C GLY A 101 4.04 -9.86 -9.96
N LEU A 102 4.67 -10.80 -10.68
CA LEU A 102 5.57 -10.50 -11.78
C LEU A 102 4.85 -9.77 -12.92
N VAL A 103 3.64 -10.22 -13.29
CA VAL A 103 2.83 -9.55 -14.32
C VAL A 103 2.48 -8.12 -13.91
N ILE A 104 2.07 -7.89 -12.67
CA ILE A 104 1.77 -6.54 -12.15
C ILE A 104 3.03 -5.66 -12.18
N LEU A 105 4.17 -6.19 -11.72
CA LEU A 105 5.44 -5.47 -11.71
C LEU A 105 5.86 -5.06 -13.13
N VAL A 106 5.82 -6.00 -14.08
CA VAL A 106 6.15 -5.74 -15.49
C VAL A 106 5.14 -4.76 -16.09
N ALA A 107 3.85 -4.88 -15.80
CA ALA A 107 2.82 -3.96 -16.27
C ALA A 107 3.07 -2.53 -15.74
N PHE A 108 3.45 -2.38 -14.47
CA PHE A 108 3.82 -1.08 -13.91
C PHE A 108 5.06 -0.50 -14.58
N LEU A 109 6.14 -1.27 -14.69
CA LEU A 109 7.40 -0.81 -15.29
C LEU A 109 7.22 -0.43 -16.76
N THR A 110 6.49 -1.23 -17.53
CA THR A 110 6.17 -0.93 -18.92
C THR A 110 5.33 0.33 -19.03
N ALA A 111 4.30 0.52 -18.20
CA ALA A 111 3.51 1.75 -18.19
C ALA A 111 4.36 2.99 -17.87
N VAL A 112 5.27 2.91 -16.89
CA VAL A 112 6.20 4.00 -16.57
C VAL A 112 7.12 4.31 -17.74
N LEU A 113 7.81 3.29 -18.28
CA LEU A 113 8.75 3.46 -19.38
C LEU A 113 8.07 4.06 -20.63
N LEU A 114 6.90 3.56 -21.00
CA LEU A 114 6.14 4.08 -22.14
C LEU A 114 5.74 5.55 -21.97
N ASN A 115 5.31 5.95 -20.78
CA ASN A 115 5.00 7.34 -20.48
C ASN A 115 6.25 8.24 -20.53
N LEU A 116 7.40 7.76 -20.02
CA LEU A 116 8.67 8.48 -20.06
C LEU A 116 9.21 8.62 -21.49
N PHE A 117 9.17 7.56 -22.30
CA PHE A 117 9.57 7.60 -23.71
C PHE A 117 8.71 8.57 -24.51
N LYS A 118 7.38 8.53 -24.33
CA LYS A 118 6.46 9.49 -24.98
C LYS A 118 6.76 10.93 -24.56
N PHE A 119 7.02 11.15 -23.27
CA PHE A 119 7.39 12.46 -22.77
C PHE A 119 8.69 12.98 -23.41
N HIS A 120 9.71 12.13 -23.53
CA HIS A 120 10.97 12.50 -24.16
C HIS A 120 10.79 12.83 -25.65
N GLN A 121 10.01 12.04 -26.38
CA GLN A 121 9.81 12.21 -27.82
C GLN A 121 9.01 13.47 -28.18
N ILE A 122 8.01 13.84 -27.37
CA ILE A 122 7.06 14.89 -27.74
C ILE A 122 7.62 16.30 -27.41
N ASN A 123 8.67 16.42 -26.60
CA ASN A 123 9.33 17.68 -26.21
C ASN A 123 8.35 18.80 -25.77
N GLN A 124 7.09 18.46 -25.47
CA GLN A 124 6.05 19.39 -25.04
C GLN A 124 5.97 19.45 -23.52
N GLN A 125 5.82 20.69 -23.08
CA GLN A 125 5.52 21.24 -21.76
C GLN A 125 5.50 20.30 -20.54
N VAL A 126 6.23 20.78 -19.53
CA VAL A 126 6.26 20.41 -18.10
C VAL A 126 4.89 20.10 -17.46
N SER A 127 3.78 20.53 -18.05
CA SER A 127 2.41 20.23 -17.59
C SER A 127 2.07 18.74 -17.63
N SER A 128 2.62 17.96 -18.57
CA SER A 128 2.28 16.54 -18.71
C SER A 128 2.91 15.67 -17.60
N PHE A 129 4.16 15.95 -17.22
CA PHE A 129 4.85 15.19 -16.16
C PHE A 129 4.24 15.42 -14.77
N GLN A 130 3.62 16.58 -14.54
CA GLN A 130 2.90 16.88 -13.28
C GLN A 130 1.75 15.92 -13.01
N SER A 131 1.05 15.50 -14.07
CA SER A 131 -0.05 14.54 -13.98
C SER A 131 0.44 13.11 -13.76
N LEU A 132 1.64 12.77 -14.24
CA LEU A 132 2.23 11.42 -14.13
C LEU A 132 2.93 11.17 -12.79
N ALA A 133 3.64 12.19 -12.31
CA ALA A 133 4.49 12.11 -11.13
C ALA A 133 3.81 11.58 -9.85
N PRO A 134 2.56 11.95 -9.49
CA PRO A 134 1.91 11.38 -8.30
C PRO A 134 1.70 9.87 -8.44
N TRP A 135 1.32 9.37 -9.63
CA TRP A 135 1.12 7.94 -9.86
C TRP A 135 2.43 7.16 -9.83
N ILE A 136 3.50 7.71 -10.41
CA ILE A 136 4.84 7.12 -10.32
C ILE A 136 5.29 7.08 -8.85
N SER A 137 5.07 8.16 -8.10
CA SER A 137 5.43 8.24 -6.68
C SER A 137 4.67 7.22 -5.84
N LEU A 138 3.38 7.03 -6.12
CA LEU A 138 2.52 6.06 -5.45
C LEU A 138 2.97 4.61 -5.72
N GLY A 139 3.30 4.27 -6.97
CA GLY A 139 3.84 2.96 -7.32
C GLY A 139 5.22 2.73 -6.71
N LEU A 140 6.10 3.74 -6.73
CA LEU A 140 7.43 3.67 -6.11
C LEU A 140 7.34 3.47 -4.59
N PHE A 141 6.41 4.14 -3.92
CA PHE A 141 6.15 3.93 -2.50
C PHE A 141 5.82 2.47 -2.20
N SER A 142 4.90 1.88 -2.98
CA SER A 142 4.51 0.48 -2.82
C SER A 142 5.68 -0.48 -3.04
N LEU A 143 6.48 -0.28 -4.10
CA LEU A 143 7.64 -1.13 -4.39
C LEU A 143 8.71 -1.05 -3.31
N LEU A 144 9.04 0.16 -2.84
CA LEU A 144 10.01 0.34 -1.76
C LEU A 144 9.49 -0.29 -0.45
N TYR A 145 8.20 -0.14 -0.15
CA TYR A 145 7.59 -0.79 1.00
C TYR A 145 7.66 -2.31 0.93
N CYS A 146 7.30 -2.89 -0.22
CA CYS A 146 7.40 -4.33 -0.43
C CYS A 146 8.84 -4.79 -0.30
N GLY A 147 9.80 -4.06 -0.88
CA GLY A 147 11.22 -4.38 -0.81
C GLY A 147 11.76 -4.38 0.63
N LEU A 148 11.46 -3.34 1.40
CA LEU A 148 11.90 -3.24 2.79
C LEU A 148 11.24 -4.29 3.68
N THR A 149 9.97 -4.59 3.46
CA THR A 149 9.27 -5.66 4.17
C THR A 149 9.87 -7.01 3.84
N THR A 150 10.18 -7.27 2.56
CA THR A 150 10.89 -8.50 2.16
C THR A 150 12.22 -8.60 2.89
N LEU A 151 13.05 -7.55 2.91
CA LEU A 151 14.35 -7.59 3.60
C LEU A 151 14.25 -7.93 5.08
N GLY A 152 13.22 -7.44 5.78
CA GLY A 152 13.02 -7.72 7.20
C GLY A 152 12.27 -9.01 7.50
N ARG A 153 11.56 -9.62 6.53
CA ARG A 153 10.56 -10.67 6.79
C ARG A 153 10.55 -11.85 5.82
N PHE A 154 11.47 -11.91 4.86
CA PHE A 154 11.53 -13.02 3.90
C PHE A 154 11.74 -14.39 4.59
N GLN A 155 12.37 -14.41 5.76
CA GLN A 155 12.63 -15.62 6.55
C GLN A 155 11.35 -16.29 7.08
N LEU A 156 10.25 -15.54 7.20
CA LEU A 156 8.95 -16.06 7.61
C LEU A 156 8.26 -16.91 6.53
N GLY A 157 8.88 -17.04 5.35
CA GLY A 157 8.39 -17.84 4.24
C GLY A 157 7.48 -17.07 3.29
N ALA A 158 7.49 -17.47 2.01
CA ALA A 158 6.78 -16.77 0.93
C ALA A 158 5.24 -16.80 1.05
N VAL A 159 4.70 -17.72 1.85
CA VAL A 159 3.26 -17.86 2.12
C VAL A 159 2.76 -16.72 3.03
N TYR A 160 3.59 -16.34 3.99
CA TYR A 160 3.25 -15.35 5.02
C TYR A 160 2.91 -13.96 4.43
N ALA A 161 3.49 -13.64 3.28
CA ALA A 161 3.22 -12.41 2.54
C ALA A 161 1.76 -12.29 2.07
N ILE A 162 1.10 -13.42 1.78
CA ILE A 162 -0.26 -13.48 1.22
C ILE A 162 -1.29 -13.53 2.35
N GLU A 163 -1.02 -14.30 3.41
CA GLU A 163 -1.95 -14.51 4.51
C GLU A 163 -2.12 -13.27 5.39
N THR A 164 -1.09 -12.42 5.47
CA THR A 164 -1.16 -11.26 6.35
C THR A 164 -1.79 -10.05 5.67
N SER A 165 -3.03 -9.74 6.05
CA SER A 165 -3.82 -8.59 5.55
C SER A 165 -3.10 -7.23 5.64
N ARG A 166 -2.16 -7.06 6.59
CA ARG A 166 -1.44 -5.79 6.81
C ARG A 166 -0.61 -5.31 5.61
N TYR A 167 -0.27 -6.18 4.66
CA TYR A 167 0.53 -5.82 3.48
C TYR A 167 -0.32 -5.43 2.27
N THR A 168 -1.59 -5.84 2.25
CA THR A 168 -2.49 -5.69 1.11
C THR A 168 -2.70 -4.22 0.73
N THR A 169 -2.86 -3.34 1.71
CA THR A 169 -3.07 -1.89 1.48
C THR A 169 -1.94 -1.26 0.69
N HIS A 170 -0.70 -1.60 1.01
CA HIS A 170 0.46 -1.02 0.34
C HIS A 170 0.62 -1.58 -1.07
N SER A 171 0.33 -2.86 -1.29
CA SER A 171 0.37 -3.48 -2.63
C SER A 171 -0.78 -2.98 -3.53
N LEU A 172 -1.93 -2.62 -2.96
CA LEU A 172 -3.05 -2.00 -3.70
C LEU A 172 -2.65 -0.67 -4.36
N PHE A 173 -1.78 0.12 -3.73
CA PHE A 173 -1.27 1.35 -4.31
C PHE A 173 -0.52 1.13 -5.63
N LEU A 174 0.21 0.02 -5.78
CA LEU A 174 0.87 -0.33 -7.04
C LEU A 174 -0.15 -0.62 -8.13
N ILE A 175 -1.21 -1.36 -7.81
CA ILE A 175 -2.28 -1.70 -8.76
C ILE A 175 -2.99 -0.42 -9.21
N ILE A 176 -3.37 0.46 -8.27
CA ILE A 176 -4.01 1.74 -8.59
C ILE A 176 -3.09 2.60 -9.46
N ALA A 177 -1.81 2.74 -9.09
CA ALA A 177 -0.84 3.49 -9.88
C ALA A 177 -0.70 2.93 -11.30
N THR A 178 -0.66 1.61 -11.44
CA THR A 178 -0.58 0.93 -12.75
C THR A 178 -1.80 1.22 -13.60
N LEU A 179 -3.02 1.08 -13.06
CA LEU A 179 -4.26 1.39 -13.76
C LEU A 179 -4.28 2.85 -14.24
N GLN A 180 -3.90 3.79 -13.38
CA GLN A 180 -3.90 5.22 -13.70
C GLN A 180 -2.87 5.57 -14.76
N LEU A 181 -1.67 4.97 -14.72
CA LEU A 181 -0.66 5.17 -15.77
C LEU A 181 -1.11 4.63 -17.13
N PHE A 182 -1.82 3.50 -17.18
CA PHE A 182 -2.43 3.00 -18.42
C PHE A 182 -3.57 3.89 -18.91
N LEU A 183 -4.42 4.39 -18.00
CA LEU A 183 -5.46 5.35 -18.36
C LEU A 183 -4.86 6.62 -18.98
N VAL A 184 -3.81 7.18 -18.40
CA VAL A 184 -3.12 8.34 -18.97
C VAL A 184 -2.59 8.04 -20.38
N LEU A 185 -2.02 6.85 -20.61
CA LEU A 185 -1.57 6.45 -21.95
C LEU A 185 -2.71 6.37 -22.97
N ILE A 186 -3.85 5.80 -22.57
CA ILE A 186 -5.05 5.65 -23.41
C ILE A 186 -5.64 7.01 -23.76
N TYR A 187 -5.80 7.89 -22.76
CA TYR A 187 -6.34 9.24 -22.97
C TYR A 187 -5.38 10.14 -23.75
N ALA A 188 -4.06 10.05 -23.53
CA ALA A 188 -3.09 10.83 -24.29
C ALA A 188 -3.14 10.50 -25.79
N GLU A 189 -3.30 9.22 -26.14
CA GLU A 189 -3.42 8.80 -27.54
C GLU A 189 -4.72 9.26 -28.20
N SER A 190 -5.85 9.32 -27.48
CA SER A 190 -7.12 9.76 -28.05
C SER A 190 -7.11 11.26 -28.42
N TRP A 191 -6.49 12.09 -27.57
CA TRP A 191 -6.28 13.51 -27.85
C TRP A 191 -5.36 13.75 -29.06
N GLN A 192 -4.27 12.99 -29.16
CA GLN A 192 -3.38 13.07 -30.32
C GLN A 192 -4.10 12.67 -31.61
N GLN A 193 -4.95 11.65 -31.57
CA GLN A 193 -5.73 11.25 -32.74
C GLN A 193 -6.73 12.32 -33.19
N GLN A 194 -7.31 13.11 -32.27
CA GLN A 194 -8.19 14.22 -32.64
C GLN A 194 -7.43 15.35 -33.33
N LEU A 195 -6.28 15.75 -32.78
CA LEU A 195 -5.42 16.77 -33.39
C LEU A 195 -4.88 16.31 -34.75
N GLN A 196 -4.47 15.05 -34.85
CA GLN A 196 -3.95 14.50 -36.10
C GLN A 196 -5.06 14.35 -37.15
N LYS A 197 -6.31 14.04 -36.77
CA LYS A 197 -7.46 14.05 -37.69
C LYS A 197 -7.79 15.43 -38.24
N GLN A 198 -7.60 16.49 -37.44
CA GLN A 198 -7.73 17.86 -37.92
C GLN A 198 -6.63 18.23 -38.92
N GLN A 199 -5.41 17.70 -38.76
CA GLN A 199 -4.29 17.94 -39.69
C GLN A 199 -4.31 17.02 -40.93
N LEU A 200 -4.71 15.76 -40.79
CA LEU A 200 -4.76 14.75 -41.88
C LEU A 200 -5.95 14.93 -42.83
N GLN A 201 -6.85 15.89 -42.58
CA GLN A 201 -7.88 16.24 -43.54
C GLN A 201 -7.29 16.90 -44.81
N GLU A 202 -6.00 17.26 -44.80
CA GLU A 202 -5.30 17.88 -45.94
C GLU A 202 -4.24 16.98 -46.61
N GLN A 203 -3.85 15.84 -46.02
CA GLN A 203 -2.88 14.92 -46.63
C GLN A 203 -3.31 13.46 -46.51
N GLN A 204 -3.94 12.94 -47.58
CA GLN A 204 -4.11 11.51 -47.79
C GLN A 204 -2.74 10.87 -48.02
N HIS A 205 -2.25 10.05 -47.08
CA HIS A 205 -1.78 8.66 -47.32
C HIS A 205 -1.15 8.06 -46.04
N LEU A 206 -1.91 7.12 -45.42
CA LEU A 206 -1.56 6.01 -44.51
C LEU A 206 -0.49 6.18 -43.39
N PRO A 207 -0.95 6.14 -42.11
CA PRO A 207 -0.44 5.13 -41.17
C PRO A 207 -1.50 4.61 -40.15
N TRP A 208 -2.71 4.26 -40.58
CA TRP A 208 -3.84 3.99 -39.65
C TRP A 208 -3.82 2.63 -38.90
N LEU A 209 -2.99 1.67 -39.33
CA LEU A 209 -3.04 0.29 -38.80
C LEU A 209 -2.30 0.12 -37.47
N SER A 210 -1.15 0.78 -37.27
CA SER A 210 -0.26 0.61 -36.11
C SER A 210 -0.87 1.13 -34.79
N THR A 211 -1.58 2.25 -34.84
CA THR A 211 -2.08 2.94 -33.64
C THR A 211 -3.31 2.26 -33.04
N ARG A 212 -4.13 1.59 -33.85
CA ARG A 212 -5.32 0.84 -33.37
C ARG A 212 -4.95 -0.42 -32.58
N PHE A 213 -3.83 -1.07 -32.91
CA PHE A 213 -3.36 -2.24 -32.17
C PHE A 213 -2.86 -1.89 -30.77
N LYS A 214 -2.14 -0.77 -30.61
CA LYS A 214 -1.61 -0.32 -29.30
C LYS A 214 -2.74 -0.03 -28.30
N PHE A 215 -3.76 0.69 -28.75
CA PHE A 215 -4.96 0.97 -27.93
C PHE A 215 -5.65 -0.32 -27.45
N ARG A 216 -5.76 -1.33 -28.31
CA ARG A 216 -6.36 -2.62 -27.96
C ARG A 216 -5.55 -3.38 -26.92
N ILE A 217 -4.22 -3.35 -27.00
CA ILE A 217 -3.34 -4.03 -26.04
C ILE A 217 -3.45 -3.37 -24.65
N TYR A 218 -3.34 -2.04 -24.57
CA TYR A 218 -3.44 -1.35 -23.27
C TYR A 218 -4.84 -1.48 -22.66
N GLY A 219 -5.89 -1.37 -23.49
CA GLY A 219 -7.26 -1.60 -23.05
C GLY A 219 -7.50 -3.03 -22.55
N LEU A 220 -6.90 -4.03 -23.20
CA LEU A 220 -6.99 -5.42 -22.76
C LEU A 220 -6.31 -5.63 -21.40
N VAL A 221 -5.08 -5.13 -21.22
CA VAL A 221 -4.35 -5.23 -19.93
C VAL A 221 -5.13 -4.54 -18.82
N LEU A 222 -5.64 -3.33 -19.07
CA LEU A 222 -6.46 -2.59 -18.12
C LEU A 222 -7.75 -3.35 -17.77
N GLY A 223 -8.46 -3.86 -18.77
CA GLY A 223 -9.69 -4.63 -18.60
C GLY A 223 -9.46 -5.92 -17.81
N LEU A 224 -8.33 -6.61 -18.06
CA LEU A 224 -7.94 -7.81 -17.32
C LEU A 224 -7.66 -7.49 -15.85
N LEU A 225 -6.89 -6.43 -15.55
CA LEU A 225 -6.62 -6.02 -14.18
C LEU A 225 -7.90 -5.64 -13.43
N ILE A 226 -8.79 -4.86 -14.06
CA ILE A 226 -10.09 -4.50 -13.46
C ILE A 226 -10.95 -5.76 -13.24
N GLY A 227 -10.99 -6.66 -14.22
CA GLY A 227 -11.72 -7.93 -14.11
C GLY A 227 -11.23 -8.78 -12.93
N LEU A 228 -9.92 -8.88 -12.73
CA LEU A 228 -9.32 -9.60 -11.60
C LEU A 228 -9.68 -8.95 -10.25
N ILE A 229 -9.64 -7.62 -10.16
CA ILE A 229 -10.03 -6.89 -8.95
C ILE A 229 -11.50 -7.14 -8.62
N LEU A 230 -12.39 -7.11 -9.62
CA LEU A 230 -13.81 -7.36 -9.44
C LEU A 230 -14.09 -8.81 -9.04
N ALA A 231 -13.41 -9.78 -9.64
CA ALA A 231 -13.52 -11.19 -9.25
C ALA A 231 -13.14 -11.39 -7.78
N ARG A 232 -12.01 -10.81 -7.34
CA ARG A 232 -11.58 -10.88 -5.94
C ARG A 232 -12.46 -10.11 -4.96
N SER A 233 -13.02 -8.99 -5.40
CA SER A 233 -14.01 -8.26 -4.60
C SER A 233 -15.25 -9.12 -4.36
N ARG A 234 -15.67 -9.94 -5.34
CA ARG A 234 -16.79 -10.90 -5.15
C ARG A 234 -16.41 -12.02 -4.18
N ASP A 235 -15.23 -12.62 -4.33
CA ASP A 235 -14.78 -13.70 -3.43
C ASP A 235 -14.69 -13.23 -1.98
N SER A 236 -14.14 -12.02 -1.76
CA SER A 236 -14.02 -11.44 -0.42
C SER A 236 -15.39 -11.10 0.19
N LEU A 237 -16.33 -10.58 -0.60
CA LEU A 237 -17.71 -10.37 -0.13
C LEU A 237 -18.39 -11.69 0.23
N HIS A 238 -18.17 -12.75 -0.55
CA HIS A 238 -18.69 -14.08 -0.21
C HIS A 238 -18.08 -14.59 1.11
N TYR A 239 -16.76 -14.47 1.28
CA TYR A 239 -16.07 -14.86 2.50
C TYR A 239 -16.56 -14.10 3.73
N VAL A 240 -16.73 -12.78 3.63
CA VAL A 240 -17.29 -11.95 4.73
C VAL A 240 -18.70 -12.40 5.06
N ASN A 241 -19.53 -12.66 4.05
CA ASN A 241 -20.91 -13.08 4.29
C ASN A 241 -21.02 -14.47 4.91
N THR A 242 -20.13 -15.41 4.58
CA THR A 242 -20.19 -16.78 5.10
C THR A 242 -19.46 -16.95 6.43
N PHE A 243 -18.34 -16.28 6.65
CA PHE A 243 -17.52 -16.47 7.86
C PHE A 243 -17.60 -15.30 8.84
N TYR A 244 -17.63 -14.06 8.36
CA TYR A 244 -17.54 -12.90 9.24
C TYR A 244 -18.90 -12.49 9.84
N ASN A 245 -19.97 -12.49 9.03
CA ASN A 245 -21.32 -12.20 9.51
C ASN A 245 -21.75 -13.07 10.70
N PRO A 246 -21.54 -14.40 10.71
CA PRO A 246 -21.89 -15.22 11.87
C PRO A 246 -21.04 -14.88 13.12
N ILE A 247 -19.75 -14.54 12.96
CA ILE A 247 -18.89 -14.12 14.08
C ILE A 247 -19.33 -12.76 14.63
N GLN A 248 -19.74 -11.84 13.75
CA GLN A 248 -20.25 -10.54 14.17
C GLN A 248 -21.58 -10.65 14.90
N THR A 249 -22.45 -11.59 14.52
CA THR A 249 -23.65 -11.92 15.31
C THR A 249 -23.29 -12.50 16.67
N THR A 250 -22.26 -13.34 16.78
CA THR A 250 -21.77 -13.84 18.08
C THR A 250 -21.24 -12.70 18.96
N GLY A 251 -20.48 -11.77 18.39
CA GLY A 251 -19.99 -10.58 19.12
C GLY A 251 -21.14 -9.70 19.61
N LYS A 252 -22.18 -9.50 18.79
CA LYS A 252 -23.42 -8.82 19.21
C LYS A 252 -24.12 -9.56 20.33
N THR A 253 -24.26 -10.88 20.25
CA THR A 253 -24.85 -11.66 21.36
C THR A 253 -24.02 -11.60 22.65
N CYS A 254 -22.68 -11.49 22.57
CA CYS A 254 -21.85 -11.30 23.76
C CYS A 254 -22.04 -9.91 24.38
N VAL A 255 -22.13 -8.86 23.56
CA VAL A 255 -22.41 -7.50 24.04
C VAL A 255 -23.83 -7.40 24.59
N ASP A 256 -24.81 -8.01 23.93
CA ASP A 256 -26.20 -8.09 24.40
C ASP A 256 -26.30 -8.92 25.69
N LEU A 257 -25.49 -9.98 25.85
CA LEU A 257 -25.40 -10.76 27.08
C LEU A 257 -24.78 -9.95 28.22
N ILE A 258 -23.71 -9.18 27.95
CA ILE A 258 -23.12 -8.26 28.94
C ILE A 258 -24.16 -7.22 29.37
N HIS A 259 -24.88 -6.63 28.42
CA HIS A 259 -25.92 -5.64 28.70
C HIS A 259 -27.11 -6.27 29.44
N TYR A 260 -27.48 -7.52 29.14
CA TYR A 260 -28.53 -8.26 29.85
C TYR A 260 -28.11 -8.58 31.29
N LEU A 261 -26.87 -9.02 31.51
CA LEU A 261 -26.34 -9.31 32.83
C LEU A 261 -26.24 -8.04 33.68
N GLU A 262 -25.78 -6.93 33.10
CA GLU A 262 -25.68 -5.63 33.78
C GLU A 262 -27.06 -5.08 34.19
N ASN A 263 -28.10 -5.30 33.38
CA ASN A 263 -29.48 -4.93 33.72
C ASN A 263 -30.22 -5.98 34.57
N SER A 264 -29.65 -7.17 34.78
CA SER A 264 -30.31 -8.22 35.54
C SER A 264 -30.30 -7.92 37.05
N THR A 265 -31.42 -8.15 37.72
CA THR A 265 -31.59 -7.95 39.17
C THR A 265 -30.69 -8.85 40.02
N PHE A 266 -30.05 -9.85 39.42
CA PHE A 266 -29.11 -10.78 40.06
C PHE A 266 -27.80 -10.10 40.50
N LEU A 267 -27.23 -9.22 39.67
CA LEU A 267 -26.03 -8.46 40.05
C LEU A 267 -26.36 -7.30 41.01
N LEU A 268 -27.58 -6.75 40.93
CA LEU A 268 -28.09 -5.79 41.90
C LEU A 268 -28.28 -6.42 43.28
N SER A 269 -28.83 -7.65 43.37
CA SER A 269 -28.97 -8.34 44.65
C SER A 269 -27.63 -8.74 45.26
N GLN A 270 -26.63 -9.14 44.46
CA GLN A 270 -25.27 -9.38 44.96
C GLN A 270 -24.52 -8.10 45.36
N LYS A 271 -24.64 -6.99 44.62
CA LYS A 271 -24.10 -5.69 45.06
C LYS A 271 -24.71 -5.26 46.40
N ILE A 272 -26.01 -5.45 46.59
CA ILE A 272 -26.69 -5.11 47.86
C ILE A 272 -26.17 -5.96 49.03
N VAL A 273 -25.85 -7.25 48.82
CA VAL A 273 -25.26 -8.11 49.87
C VAL A 273 -23.88 -7.60 50.29
N VAL A 274 -23.01 -7.25 49.35
CA VAL A 274 -21.65 -6.74 49.66
C VAL A 274 -21.68 -5.37 50.36
N TYR A 275 -22.61 -4.48 50.00
CA TYR A 275 -22.76 -3.21 50.70
C TYR A 275 -23.45 -3.34 52.07
N SER A 276 -24.27 -4.37 52.29
CA SER A 276 -24.92 -4.60 53.60
C SER A 276 -23.96 -5.14 54.67
N GLU A 277 -22.93 -5.92 54.30
CA GLU A 277 -21.87 -6.33 55.24
C GLU A 277 -20.93 -5.18 55.61
N PHE A 278 -20.67 -4.25 54.68
CA PHE A 278 -19.77 -3.12 54.95
C PHE A 278 -20.42 -2.00 55.78
N ILE A 279 -21.75 -1.85 55.74
CA ILE A 279 -22.48 -0.83 56.52
C ILE A 279 -22.79 -1.33 57.94
N LEU A 280 -22.91 -2.65 58.16
CA LEU A 280 -23.20 -3.21 59.49
C LEU A 280 -21.96 -3.44 60.37
N ASN A 281 -20.74 -3.24 59.86
CA ASN A 281 -19.54 -3.31 60.70
C ASN A 281 -18.42 -2.33 60.26
N PRO A 282 -18.52 -1.03 60.61
CA PRO A 282 -17.47 -0.05 60.32
C PRO A 282 -16.25 -0.17 61.27
N GLY A 283 -16.17 -1.21 62.11
CA GLY A 283 -15.15 -1.38 63.15
C GLY A 283 -14.54 -2.77 63.17
N GLY A 284 -13.92 -3.20 62.06
CA GLY A 284 -13.11 -4.42 61.99
C GLY A 284 -11.64 -4.10 61.75
N SER A 285 -10.92 -3.90 62.84
CA SER A 285 -9.47 -3.68 62.93
C SER A 285 -8.61 -4.83 62.37
N GLU A 286 -7.47 -4.44 61.77
CA GLU A 286 -6.16 -5.11 61.79
C GLU A 286 -6.06 -6.64 61.64
N LEU A 287 -5.62 -7.09 60.47
CA LEU A 287 -4.81 -8.31 60.26
C LEU A 287 -3.88 -7.98 59.07
N GLY A 288 -2.55 -7.89 59.18
CA GLY A 288 -1.64 -8.82 59.83
C GLY A 288 -1.06 -9.79 58.79
N PHE A 289 -0.20 -9.31 57.88
CA PHE A 289 0.52 -10.16 56.91
C PHE A 289 1.88 -10.56 57.50
N SER A 290 2.01 -11.83 57.87
CA SER A 290 3.28 -12.54 58.04
C SER A 290 3.05 -13.99 57.67
N GLY A 291 3.85 -14.49 56.71
CA GLY A 291 3.77 -15.82 56.12
C GLY A 291 4.21 -15.79 54.67
#